data_AF-H3BVE9-F1
#
_entry.id   AF-H3BVE9-F1
#
_cell.length_a   1.000
_cell.length_b   1.000
_cell.length_c   1.000
_cell.angle_alpha   90.00
_cell.angle_beta   90.00
_cell.angle_gamma   90.00
#
_symmetry.space_group_name_H-M   'P 1'
#
loop_
_entity.id
_entity.type
_entity.pdbx_description
1 polymer ?
#
loop_
_entity_poly.entity_id
_entity_poly.type
_entity_poly.pdbx_seq_one_letter_code
_entity_poly.pdbx_strand_id
1 'polypeptide(L)'
;MTPQSLLQTTLFLLSLLFLVQGAHGRGHREDFRFCSQRNQTHRSSLHYKPTPDLRISIENSEEALTVHAPFPAAHPASRSFPDP
;
A
#
# COMPACT_ATOMS: atom_id res chain seq x y z
N MET A 1 33.27 6.45 -38.78
CA MET A 1 31.81 6.66 -38.58
C MET A 1 31.49 8.11 -38.90
N THR A 2 30.49 8.37 -39.73
CA THR A 2 30.12 9.75 -40.08
C THR A 2 29.36 10.40 -38.92
N PRO A 3 29.48 11.72 -38.70
CA PRO A 3 28.78 12.42 -37.61
C PRO A 3 27.25 12.22 -37.67
N GLN A 4 26.71 12.03 -38.87
CA GLN A 4 25.31 11.72 -39.12
C GLN A 4 24.87 10.35 -38.56
N SER A 5 25.73 9.33 -38.65
CA SER A 5 25.45 8.01 -38.08
C SER A 5 25.43 8.02 -36.54
N LEU A 6 26.28 8.85 -35.93
CA LEU A 6 26.31 9.06 -34.48
C LEU A 6 25.04 9.75 -33.98
N LEU A 7 24.58 10.78 -34.69
CA LEU A 7 23.34 11.48 -34.35
C LEU A 7 22.12 10.55 -34.46
N GLN A 8 22.01 9.77 -35.53
CA GLN A 8 20.91 8.80 -35.70
C GLN A 8 20.91 7.74 -34.59
N THR A 9 22.08 7.21 -34.23
CA THR A 9 22.20 6.22 -33.16
C THR A 9 21.78 6.82 -31.81
N THR A 10 22.18 8.07 -31.55
CA THR A 10 21.84 8.79 -30.31
C THR A 10 20.34 9.03 -30.20
N LEU A 11 19.70 9.49 -31.29
CA LEU A 11 18.25 9.72 -31.34
C LEU A 11 17.44 8.42 -31.20
N PHE A 12 17.93 7.32 -31.78
CA PHE A 12 17.32 6.01 -31.65
C PHE A 12 17.38 5.50 -30.20
N LEU A 13 18.55 5.64 -29.54
CA LEU A 13 18.72 5.29 -28.14
C LEU A 13 17.84 6.15 -27.22
N LEU A 14 17.76 7.46 -27.47
CA LEU A 14 16.84 8.35 -26.75
C LEU A 14 15.38 7.91 -26.90
N SER A 15 14.96 7.58 -28.13
CA SER A 15 13.60 7.11 -28.40
C SER A 15 13.28 5.80 -27.66
N LEU A 16 14.23 4.86 -27.63
CA LEU A 16 14.12 3.63 -26.83
C LEU A 16 14.01 3.92 -25.33
N LEU A 17 14.82 4.85 -24.80
CA LEU A 17 14.76 5.23 -23.39
C LEU A 17 13.39 5.83 -23.03
N PHE A 18 12.84 6.71 -23.87
CA PHE A 18 11.50 7.27 -23.67
C PHE A 18 10.40 6.21 -23.76
N LEU A 19 10.55 5.18 -24.61
CA LEU A 19 9.60 4.07 -24.70
C LEU A 19 9.57 3.21 -23.43
N VAL A 20 10.69 3.14 -22.70
CA VAL A 20 10.84 2.35 -21.46
C VAL A 20 10.45 3.16 -20.22
N GLN A 21 10.29 4.49 -20.33
CA GLN A 21 9.79 5.31 -19.23
C GLN A 21 8.34 4.97 -18.91
N GLY A 22 8.13 4.24 -17.81
CA GLY A 22 6.81 3.78 -17.36
C GLY A 22 6.67 2.26 -17.27
N ALA A 23 7.50 1.49 -17.98
CA ALA A 23 7.48 0.01 -17.90
C ALA A 23 7.91 -0.52 -16.52
N HIS A 24 8.72 0.27 -15.80
CA HIS A 24 9.16 -0.03 -14.44
C HIS A 24 8.30 0.63 -13.35
N GLY A 25 7.15 1.20 -13.74
CA GLY A 25 6.14 1.73 -12.81
C GLY A 25 5.35 0.65 -12.07
N ARG A 26 5.96 -0.50 -11.72
CA ARG A 26 5.38 -1.47 -10.79
C ARG A 26 5.62 -1.01 -9.34
N GLY A 27 5.29 0.24 -9.07
CA GLY A 27 5.63 0.96 -7.84
C GLY A 27 4.58 0.86 -6.72
N HIS A 28 3.43 0.24 -6.97
CA HIS A 28 2.36 0.15 -5.98
C HIS A 28 1.85 -1.30 -5.91
N ARG A 29 2.36 -2.07 -4.95
CA ARG A 29 1.91 -3.44 -4.68
C ARG A 29 0.49 -3.49 -4.08
N GLU A 30 -0.02 -2.37 -3.59
CA GLU A 30 -1.33 -2.27 -2.95
C GLU A 30 -2.15 -1.11 -3.51
N ASP A 31 -3.47 -1.30 -3.62
CA ASP A 31 -4.44 -0.24 -3.95
C ASP A 31 -4.63 0.77 -2.79
N PHE A 32 -4.34 0.36 -1.56
CA PHE A 32 -4.46 1.18 -0.36
C PHE A 32 -3.41 0.80 0.69
N ARG A 33 -2.69 1.79 1.24
CA ARG A 33 -1.75 1.62 2.34
C ARG A 33 -1.92 2.75 3.36
N PHE A 34 -2.21 2.38 4.60
CA PHE A 34 -2.23 3.29 5.75
C PHE A 34 -1.21 2.82 6.78
N CYS A 35 -0.29 3.70 7.18
CA CYS A 35 0.76 3.41 8.15
C CYS A 35 0.69 4.42 9.31
N SER A 36 0.85 3.92 10.53
CA SER A 36 0.98 4.73 11.73
C SER A 36 1.68 3.93 12.83
N GLN A 37 1.93 4.57 13.97
CA GLN A 37 2.44 3.93 15.18
C GLN A 37 1.35 3.90 16.24
N ARG A 38 1.26 2.80 16.99
CA ARG A 38 0.34 2.65 18.11
C ARG A 38 1.15 2.55 19.39
N ASN A 39 0.84 3.40 20.38
CA ASN A 39 1.33 3.25 21.73
C ASN A 39 0.41 2.29 22.49
N GLN A 40 0.92 1.12 22.89
CA GLN A 40 0.15 0.12 23.63
C GLN A 40 0.48 0.22 25.11
N THR A 41 -0.41 0.84 25.89
CA THR A 41 -0.19 1.07 27.33
C THR A 41 -0.64 -0.11 28.19
N HIS A 42 -1.54 -0.95 27.68
CA HIS A 42 -2.05 -2.16 28.35
C HIS A 42 -2.32 -3.26 27.32
N ARG A 43 -2.62 -4.47 27.80
CA ARG A 43 -3.00 -5.58 26.93
C ARG A 43 -4.24 -5.22 26.10
N SER A 44 -4.12 -5.39 24.78
CA SER A 44 -5.09 -4.90 23.81
C SER A 44 -5.39 -5.94 22.72
N SER A 45 -6.33 -5.65 21.82
CA SER A 45 -6.75 -6.55 20.75
C SER A 45 -7.06 -5.84 19.44
N LEU A 46 -6.98 -6.58 18.34
CA LEU A 46 -7.43 -6.18 17.02
C LEU A 46 -8.86 -6.70 16.80
N HIS A 47 -9.74 -5.83 16.35
CA HIS A 47 -11.08 -6.17 15.88
C HIS A 47 -11.26 -5.72 14.43
N TYR A 48 -11.86 -6.58 13.62
CA TYR A 48 -12.34 -6.24 12.30
C TYR A 48 -13.87 -6.29 12.28
N LYS A 49 -14.50 -5.22 11.79
CA LYS A 49 -15.95 -5.11 11.69
C LYS A 49 -16.34 -4.79 10.25
N PRO A 50 -17.00 -5.71 9.51
CA PRO A 50 -17.53 -5.38 8.21
C PRO A 50 -18.61 -4.29 8.36
N THR A 51 -18.63 -3.31 7.46
CA THR A 51 -19.62 -2.21 7.46
C THR A 51 -20.19 -2.01 6.06
N PRO A 52 -21.48 -1.66 5.89
CA PRO A 52 -22.01 -1.30 4.58
C PRO A 52 -21.46 0.04 4.05
N ASP A 53 -20.85 0.86 4.91
CA ASP A 53 -20.24 2.13 4.51
C ASP A 53 -19.08 1.89 3.53
N LEU A 54 -19.06 2.63 2.42
CA LEU A 54 -18.00 2.59 1.40
C LEU A 54 -16.72 3.34 1.84
N ARG A 55 -16.30 3.14 3.09
CA ARG A 55 -15.11 3.75 3.68
C ARG A 55 -14.35 2.73 4.53
N ILE A 56 -13.03 2.89 4.61
CA ILE A 56 -12.21 2.23 5.61
C ILE A 56 -12.06 3.21 6.78
N SER A 57 -12.48 2.81 7.99
CA SER A 57 -12.23 3.59 9.21
C SER A 57 -11.39 2.78 10.20
N ILE A 58 -10.50 3.48 10.91
CA ILE A 58 -9.59 2.90 11.89
C ILE A 58 -9.79 3.66 13.19
N GLU A 59 -10.25 2.97 14.22
CA GLU A 59 -10.51 3.50 15.55
C GLU A 59 -9.52 2.87 16.52
N ASN A 60 -8.80 3.70 17.27
CA ASN A 60 -7.81 3.25 18.24
C ASN A 60 -8.20 3.71 19.64
N SER A 61 -8.57 2.76 20.50
CA SER A 61 -8.72 2.97 21.93
C SER A 61 -7.56 2.31 22.68
N GLU A 62 -7.57 2.44 24.01
CA GLU A 62 -6.61 1.80 24.90
C GLU A 62 -6.75 0.26 24.83
N GLU A 63 -7.98 -0.21 24.82
CA GLU A 63 -8.38 -1.62 24.87
C GLU A 63 -8.26 -2.29 23.51
N ALA A 64 -8.50 -1.57 22.41
CA ALA A 64 -8.60 -2.17 21.09
C ALA A 64 -8.21 -1.25 19.92
N LEU A 65 -7.69 -1.88 18.86
CA LEU A 65 -7.68 -1.31 17.51
C LEU A 65 -8.82 -1.93 16.71
N THR A 66 -9.79 -1.12 16.30
CA THR A 66 -10.92 -1.56 15.48
C THR A 66 -10.81 -1.03 14.06
N VAL A 67 -10.88 -1.93 13.08
CA VAL A 67 -10.89 -1.60 11.65
C VAL A 67 -12.27 -1.91 11.09
N HIS A 68 -12.90 -0.90 10.49
CA HIS A 68 -14.14 -1.06 9.72
C HIS A 68 -13.85 -0.93 8.24
N ALA A 69 -14.41 -1.83 7.43
CA ALA A 69 -14.32 -1.76 5.97
C ALA A 69 -15.49 -2.51 5.29
N PRO A 70 -15.79 -2.19 4.02
CA PRO A 70 -16.90 -2.81 3.26
C PRO A 70 -16.60 -4.21 2.74
N PHE A 71 -15.67 -4.93 3.36
CA PHE A 71 -15.25 -6.25 2.92
C PHE A 71 -15.62 -7.31 3.96
N PRO A 72 -15.84 -8.57 3.55
CA PRO A 72 -16.13 -9.65 4.49
C PRO A 72 -14.99 -9.86 5.50
N ALA A 73 -15.34 -10.17 6.74
CA ALA A 73 -14.36 -10.53 7.76
C ALA A 73 -13.79 -11.93 7.54
N ALA A 74 -12.47 -12.08 7.68
CA ALA A 74 -11.85 -13.39 7.85
C ALA A 74 -12.12 -13.94 9.26
N HIS A 75 -12.09 -15.27 9.42
CA HIS A 75 -12.27 -15.93 10.71
C HIS A 75 -10.91 -16.33 11.30
N PRO A 76 -10.59 -15.97 12.57
CA PRO A 76 -11.38 -15.13 13.46
C PRO A 76 -11.27 -13.63 13.12
N ALA A 77 -12.37 -12.89 13.29
CA ALA A 77 -12.41 -11.44 13.05
C ALA A 77 -11.78 -10.61 14.17
N SER A 78 -11.24 -11.27 15.19
CA SER A 78 -10.54 -10.62 16.29
C SER A 78 -9.36 -11.46 16.77
N ARG A 79 -8.34 -10.79 17.31
CA ARG A 79 -7.18 -11.43 17.93
C ARG A 79 -6.56 -10.50 18.96
N SER A 80 -5.95 -11.06 20.00
CA SER A 80 -5.14 -10.28 20.94
C SER A 80 -3.87 -9.76 20.25
N PHE A 81 -3.43 -8.57 20.63
CA PHE A 81 -2.08 -8.12 20.34
C PHE A 81 -1.06 -8.84 21.24
N PRO A 82 0.23 -8.83 20.87
CA PRO A 82 1.31 -9.20 21.78
C PRO A 82 1.25 -8.39 23.07
N ASP A 83 1.79 -8.93 24.16
CA ASP A 83 1.91 -8.20 25.41
C ASP A 83 2.81 -6.95 25.23
N PRO A 84 2.50 -5.83 25.90
CA PRO A 84 3.23 -4.56 25.75
C PRO A 84 4.67 -4.60 26.29
#